data_AF-A0A2V7N8Y8-F1
#
_entry.id   AF-A0A2V7N8Y8-F1
#
_cell.length_a   1.000
_cell.length_b   1.000
_cell.length_c   1.000
_cell.angle_alpha   90.00
_cell.angle_beta   90.00
_cell.angle_gamma   90.00
#
_symmetry.space_group_name_H-M   'P 1'
#
loop_
_entity.id
_entity.type
_entity.pdbx_description
1 polymer ?
#
loop_
_entity_poly.entity_id
_entity_poly.type
_entity_poly.pdbx_seq_one_letter_code
_entity_poly.pdbx_strand_id
1 'polypeptide(L)'
;MSFRDVERSFFDLYWQIDPVAATQAGVPGHDDRYGRYGNAALAPHLAALKSIGSTLEQTAVADREEEIDRTALLNEIRVMLRRYEKIKPQATNPEFWLSHLLGGLHHLLLSADRTPAEKAVAAIGRLADIPAFLDDLRATLEEPVRVFVETAVRMTEGGRLLVKELATALGSQSPMHAARLTSAAEEAHKALHSFDANLERWLEMGSEQFAIGEDAFNFLLHYQHALRDTAPELWRYGLRLKEEIEQDLVRLATRLDGRPWPELVDKLRGDHPSPAELVDAYAKEMARARDFVAARKLCPIRGFPRRSRSASCATTVATNWRRRRYTKAILVTTYSSRLPRSRPRTCARISGRR
;
A
#
# COMPACT_ATOMS: atom_id res chain seq x y z
N MET A 1 15.17 30.39 4.90
CA MET A 1 14.00 29.47 4.89
C MET A 1 14.16 28.54 6.09
N SER A 2 13.13 28.40 6.94
CA SER A 2 13.21 27.48 8.08
C SER A 2 13.02 26.03 7.63
N PHE A 3 13.43 25.06 8.46
CA PHE A 3 13.13 23.64 8.21
C PHE A 3 11.65 23.39 7.95
N ARG A 4 10.77 24.02 8.75
CA ARG A 4 9.31 23.90 8.63
C ARG A 4 8.75 24.47 7.32
N ASP A 5 9.39 25.48 6.75
CA ASP A 5 8.99 26.01 5.44
C ASP A 5 9.33 25.01 4.33
N VAL A 6 10.54 24.42 4.35
CA VAL A 6 10.96 23.41 3.38
C VAL A 6 10.12 22.13 3.50
N GLU A 7 9.82 21.70 4.73
CA GLU A 7 8.91 20.58 5.01
C GLU A 7 7.53 20.81 4.40
N ARG A 8 6.97 22.02 4.55
CA ARG A 8 5.69 22.37 3.94
C ARG A 8 5.75 22.32 2.41
N SER A 9 6.78 22.91 1.81
CA SER A 9 6.97 22.86 0.34
C SER A 9 7.08 21.42 -0.17
N PHE A 10 7.72 20.53 0.58
CA PHE A 10 7.74 19.10 0.24
C PHE A 10 6.33 18.50 0.22
N PHE A 11 5.54 18.71 1.28
CA PHE A 11 4.21 18.13 1.36
C PHE A 11 3.26 18.71 0.31
N ASP A 12 3.32 20.03 0.08
CA ASP A 12 2.57 20.68 -0.98
C ASP A 12 2.85 20.03 -2.34
N LEU A 13 4.13 19.75 -2.65
CA LEU A 13 4.52 19.03 -3.87
C LEU A 13 4.06 17.55 -3.83
N TYR A 14 4.23 16.86 -2.70
CA TYR A 14 3.89 15.45 -2.56
C TYR A 14 2.40 15.20 -2.84
N TRP A 15 1.52 16.08 -2.39
CA TRP A 15 0.07 15.99 -2.64
C TRP A 15 -0.32 16.31 -4.09
N GLN A 16 0.51 17.05 -4.83
CA GLN A 16 0.32 17.21 -6.28
C GLN A 16 0.75 15.96 -7.05
N ILE A 17 1.84 15.31 -6.62
CA ILE A 17 2.32 14.05 -7.21
C ILE A 17 1.32 12.91 -6.95
N ASP A 18 0.83 12.80 -5.71
CA ASP A 18 -0.10 11.76 -5.27
C ASP A 18 -1.31 12.35 -4.51
N PRO A 19 -2.33 12.85 -5.24
CA PRO A 19 -3.60 13.29 -4.69
C PRO A 19 -4.32 12.23 -3.84
N VAL A 20 -4.10 10.94 -4.12
CA VAL A 20 -4.71 9.84 -3.36
C VAL A 20 -4.09 9.73 -1.98
N ALA A 21 -2.78 9.91 -1.86
CA ALA A 21 -2.11 10.01 -0.56
C ALA A 21 -2.63 11.21 0.26
N ALA A 22 -2.97 12.33 -0.40
CA ALA A 22 -3.57 13.49 0.26
C ALA A 22 -4.95 13.14 0.86
N THR A 23 -5.83 12.47 0.09
CA THR A 23 -7.11 11.93 0.62
C THR A 23 -6.88 10.99 1.79
N GLN A 24 -5.92 10.06 1.68
CA GLN A 24 -5.61 9.11 2.74
C GLN A 24 -5.12 9.80 4.03
N ALA A 25 -4.42 10.93 3.88
CA ALA A 25 -3.94 11.76 4.98
C ALA A 25 -5.01 12.70 5.56
N GLY A 26 -6.18 12.83 4.91
CA GLY A 26 -7.25 13.76 5.28
C GLY A 26 -7.00 15.20 4.81
N VAL A 27 -6.03 15.43 3.92
CA VAL A 27 -5.74 16.75 3.35
C VAL A 27 -6.83 17.12 2.34
N PRO A 28 -7.53 18.26 2.51
CA PRO A 28 -8.60 18.66 1.59
C PRO A 28 -8.06 19.16 0.25
N GLY A 29 -8.93 19.19 -0.77
CA GLY A 29 -8.63 19.84 -2.07
C GLY A 29 -8.02 18.94 -3.15
N HIS A 30 -7.93 17.63 -2.91
CA HIS A 30 -7.30 16.66 -3.82
C HIS A 30 -8.16 15.41 -4.09
N ASP A 31 -9.37 15.38 -3.55
CA ASP A 31 -10.22 14.19 -3.45
C ASP A 31 -10.83 13.77 -4.79
N ASP A 32 -10.88 14.68 -5.77
CA ASP A 32 -11.60 14.56 -7.04
C ASP A 32 -10.74 14.10 -8.22
N ARG A 33 -9.43 13.90 -8.03
CA ARG A 33 -8.49 13.59 -9.12
C ARG A 33 -7.44 12.54 -8.75
N TYR A 34 -6.75 12.02 -9.76
CA TYR A 34 -5.57 11.17 -9.60
C TYR A 34 -4.26 11.90 -9.93
N GLY A 35 -3.15 11.32 -9.48
CA GLY A 35 -1.81 11.74 -9.89
C GLY A 35 -1.53 11.36 -11.34
N ARG A 36 -0.62 12.08 -11.99
CA ARG A 36 -0.19 11.81 -13.37
C ARG A 36 1.25 11.35 -13.37
N TYR A 37 1.47 10.08 -13.74
CA TYR A 37 2.78 9.44 -13.65
C TYR A 37 3.50 9.29 -14.99
N GLY A 38 2.96 9.85 -16.07
CA GLY A 38 3.67 9.91 -17.35
C GLY A 38 4.94 10.75 -17.27
N ASN A 39 5.94 10.45 -18.11
CA ASN A 39 7.26 11.11 -18.05
C ASN A 39 7.17 12.64 -18.12
N ALA A 40 6.34 13.18 -19.02
CA ALA A 40 6.14 14.62 -19.17
C ALA A 40 5.49 15.27 -17.93
N ALA A 41 4.53 14.57 -17.30
CA ALA A 41 3.84 15.07 -16.10
C ALA A 41 4.72 14.99 -14.84
N LEU A 42 5.58 13.96 -14.74
CA LEU A 42 6.50 13.81 -13.61
C LEU A 42 7.70 14.74 -13.67
N ALA A 43 8.21 15.07 -14.86
CA ALA A 43 9.42 15.87 -15.04
C ALA A 43 9.47 17.16 -14.18
N PRO A 44 8.45 18.06 -14.19
CA PRO A 44 8.47 19.26 -13.36
C PRO A 44 8.43 18.92 -11.85
N HIS A 45 7.68 17.89 -11.45
CA HIS A 45 7.61 17.47 -10.05
C HIS A 45 8.95 16.92 -9.55
N LEU A 46 9.64 16.11 -10.35
CA LEU A 46 10.95 15.56 -9.98
C LEU A 46 12.02 16.65 -9.92
N ALA A 47 11.96 17.65 -10.80
CA ALA A 47 12.84 18.82 -10.73
C ALA A 47 12.62 19.62 -9.44
N ALA A 48 11.36 19.89 -9.08
CA ALA A 48 11.01 20.53 -7.83
C ALA A 48 11.46 19.71 -6.61
N LEU A 49 11.27 18.38 -6.65
CA LEU A 49 11.68 17.48 -5.58
C LEU A 49 13.20 17.48 -5.34
N LYS A 50 14.01 17.54 -6.40
CA LYS A 50 15.47 17.71 -6.31
C LYS A 50 15.87 19.05 -5.72
N SER A 51 15.18 20.13 -6.11
CA SER A 51 15.42 21.48 -5.58
C SER A 51 15.12 21.55 -4.07
N ILE A 52 13.99 20.97 -3.65
CA ILE A 52 13.61 20.85 -2.25
C ILE A 52 14.65 20.02 -1.49
N GLY A 53 15.08 18.87 -2.04
CA GLY A 53 16.14 18.05 -1.45
C GLY A 53 17.43 18.83 -1.22
N SER A 54 17.90 19.57 -2.23
CA SER A 54 19.12 20.38 -2.13
C SER A 54 19.00 21.49 -1.08
N THR A 55 17.84 22.14 -1.01
CA THR A 55 17.55 23.17 0.01
C THR A 55 17.52 22.55 1.40
N LEU A 56 16.88 21.38 1.55
CA LEU A 56 16.77 20.66 2.80
C LEU A 56 18.15 20.22 3.33
N GLU A 57 19.07 19.81 2.46
CA GLU A 57 20.45 19.49 2.83
C GLU A 57 21.22 20.68 3.40
N GLN A 58 20.88 21.91 3.04
CA GLN A 58 21.55 23.12 3.55
C GLN A 58 20.81 23.76 4.72
N THR A 59 19.61 23.29 5.04
CA THR A 59 18.77 23.90 6.08
C THR A 59 19.27 23.54 7.48
N ALA A 60 19.52 24.57 8.30
CA ALA A 60 19.85 24.41 9.70
C ALA A 60 18.65 23.85 10.49
N VAL A 61 18.93 23.02 11.49
CA VAL A 61 17.95 22.42 12.41
C VAL A 61 18.18 22.95 13.81
N ALA A 62 17.09 23.18 14.56
CA ALA A 62 17.18 23.77 15.89
C ALA A 62 17.54 22.75 16.98
N ASP A 63 17.09 21.50 16.83
CA ASP A 63 17.24 20.45 17.83
C ASP A 63 17.35 19.05 17.20
N ARG A 64 17.46 18.04 18.07
CA ARG A 64 17.57 16.64 17.68
C ARG A 64 16.30 16.10 16.99
N GLU A 65 15.13 16.61 17.35
CA GLU A 65 13.87 16.17 16.72
C GLU A 65 13.83 16.66 15.28
N GLU A 66 14.15 17.94 15.03
CA GLU A 66 14.27 18.47 13.67
C GLU A 66 15.37 17.78 12.86
N GLU A 67 16.48 17.37 13.48
CA GLU A 67 17.51 16.59 12.81
C GLU A 67 17.00 15.21 12.35
N ILE A 68 16.22 14.52 13.19
CA ILE A 68 15.57 13.25 12.85
C ILE A 68 14.58 13.46 11.70
N ASP A 69 13.78 14.53 11.76
CA ASP A 69 12.78 14.89 10.75
C ASP A 69 13.42 15.16 9.40
N ARG A 70 14.44 16.02 9.40
CA ARG A 70 15.23 16.37 8.22
C ARG A 70 15.86 15.13 7.59
N THR A 71 16.44 14.25 8.40
CA THR A 71 17.04 13.00 7.90
C THR A 71 15.98 12.08 7.28
N ALA A 72 14.84 11.90 7.94
CA ALA A 72 13.75 11.07 7.45
C ALA A 72 13.17 11.60 6.13
N LEU A 73 13.06 12.93 6.00
CA LEU A 73 12.53 13.62 4.83
C LEU A 73 13.52 13.58 3.64
N LEU A 74 14.82 13.80 3.89
CA LEU A 74 15.86 13.61 2.88
C LEU A 74 15.84 12.19 2.32
N ASN A 75 15.69 11.19 3.19
CA ASN A 75 15.61 9.80 2.78
C ASN A 75 14.34 9.51 1.96
N GLU A 76 13.18 10.12 2.29
CA GLU A 76 11.98 10.01 1.44
C GLU A 76 12.22 10.61 0.06
N ILE A 77 12.78 11.81 -0.02
CA ILE A 77 13.10 12.47 -1.29
C ILE A 77 14.01 11.58 -2.15
N ARG A 78 15.08 11.03 -1.56
CA ARG A 78 16.01 10.10 -2.23
C ARG A 78 15.30 8.86 -2.76
N VAL A 79 14.41 8.26 -1.96
CA VAL A 79 13.63 7.08 -2.35
C VAL A 79 12.64 7.41 -3.46
N MET A 80 11.92 8.52 -3.37
CA MET A 80 10.99 8.97 -4.41
C MET A 80 11.72 9.21 -5.74
N LEU A 81 12.84 9.92 -5.72
CA LEU A 81 13.66 10.14 -6.92
C LEU A 81 14.17 8.82 -7.50
N ARG A 82 14.73 7.93 -6.66
CA ARG A 82 15.17 6.59 -7.10
C ARG A 82 14.02 5.80 -7.74
N ARG A 83 12.83 5.87 -7.14
CA ARG A 83 11.64 5.15 -7.61
C ARG A 83 11.23 5.64 -8.98
N TYR A 84 11.02 6.94 -9.18
CA TYR A 84 10.52 7.46 -10.45
C TYR A 84 11.57 7.55 -11.56
N GLU A 85 12.86 7.72 -11.24
CA GLU A 85 13.91 7.91 -12.25
C GLU A 85 14.65 6.63 -12.63
N LYS A 86 14.79 5.68 -11.70
CA LYS A 86 15.60 4.46 -11.93
C LYS A 86 14.77 3.20 -11.91
N ILE A 87 13.94 2.99 -10.88
CA ILE A 87 13.09 1.78 -10.79
C ILE A 87 11.94 1.87 -11.79
N LYS A 88 11.41 3.08 -12.00
CA LYS A 88 10.35 3.41 -12.96
C LYS A 88 9.16 2.45 -12.92
N PRO A 89 8.53 2.21 -11.75
CA PRO A 89 7.37 1.33 -11.69
C PRO A 89 6.23 1.81 -12.61
N GLN A 90 6.12 3.11 -12.87
CA GLN A 90 5.14 3.65 -13.81
C GLN A 90 5.30 3.13 -15.24
N ALA A 91 6.50 2.71 -15.65
CA ALA A 91 6.80 2.25 -17.01
C ALA A 91 6.78 0.72 -17.15
N THR A 92 6.79 -0.02 -16.04
CA THR A 92 6.95 -1.49 -16.04
C THR A 92 5.87 -2.25 -15.27
N ASN A 93 5.19 -1.57 -14.34
CA ASN A 93 4.24 -2.17 -13.42
C ASN A 93 2.84 -1.55 -13.60
N PRO A 94 1.88 -2.21 -14.29
CA PRO A 94 0.50 -1.73 -14.37
C PRO A 94 -0.26 -1.83 -13.02
N GLU A 95 0.13 -2.75 -12.13
CA GLU A 95 -0.42 -2.83 -10.76
C GLU A 95 -0.15 -1.53 -9.97
N PHE A 96 1.00 -0.87 -10.17
CA PHE A 96 1.28 0.43 -9.55
C PHE A 96 0.16 1.43 -9.84
N TRP A 97 -0.29 1.53 -11.09
CA TRP A 97 -1.35 2.47 -11.48
C TRP A 97 -2.71 2.07 -10.92
N LEU A 98 -3.09 0.80 -11.05
CA LEU A 98 -4.38 0.30 -10.57
C LEU A 98 -4.47 0.38 -9.03
N SER A 99 -3.36 0.23 -8.31
CA SER A 99 -3.30 0.41 -6.86
C SER A 99 -3.62 1.85 -6.45
N HIS A 100 -3.18 2.87 -7.21
CA HIS A 100 -3.56 4.27 -6.94
C HIS A 100 -5.01 4.53 -7.31
N LEU A 101 -5.49 3.98 -8.42
CA LEU A 101 -6.88 4.13 -8.88
C LEU A 101 -7.85 3.53 -7.85
N LEU A 102 -7.72 2.24 -7.56
CA LEU A 102 -8.62 1.53 -6.66
C LEU A 102 -8.44 1.96 -5.20
N GLY A 103 -7.19 2.24 -4.79
CA GLY A 103 -6.90 2.81 -3.48
C GLY A 103 -7.56 4.17 -3.28
N GLY A 104 -7.59 5.03 -4.31
CA GLY A 104 -8.26 6.33 -4.28
C GLY A 104 -9.77 6.21 -4.04
N LEU A 105 -10.43 5.30 -4.76
CA LEU A 105 -11.87 5.03 -4.56
C LEU A 105 -12.14 4.45 -3.16
N HIS A 106 -11.35 3.48 -2.74
CA HIS A 106 -11.50 2.82 -1.44
C HIS A 106 -11.26 3.78 -0.26
N HIS A 107 -10.23 4.63 -0.32
CA HIS A 107 -9.94 5.60 0.73
C HIS A 107 -11.02 6.67 0.87
N LEU A 108 -11.69 7.06 -0.24
CA LEU A 108 -12.86 7.95 -0.17
C LEU A 108 -14.01 7.32 0.62
N LEU A 109 -14.31 6.03 0.39
CA LEU A 109 -15.36 5.33 1.14
C LEU A 109 -15.06 5.32 2.64
N LEU A 110 -13.82 4.98 3.00
CA LEU A 110 -13.38 4.87 4.39
C LEU A 110 -13.17 6.21 5.10
N SER A 111 -13.07 7.32 4.37
CA SER A 111 -12.84 8.64 4.97
C SER A 111 -13.97 8.99 5.95
N ALA A 112 -13.63 9.38 7.17
CA ALA A 112 -14.63 9.73 8.20
C ALA A 112 -14.75 11.25 8.39
N ASP A 113 -13.90 12.00 7.70
CA ASP A 113 -13.70 13.44 7.75
C ASP A 113 -14.33 14.18 6.56
N ARG A 114 -15.15 13.47 5.77
CA ARG A 114 -15.94 14.01 4.66
C ARG A 114 -17.41 13.65 4.85
N THR A 115 -18.29 14.60 4.55
CA THR A 115 -19.73 14.39 4.46
C THR A 115 -20.06 13.49 3.27
N PRO A 116 -21.22 12.79 3.27
CA PRO A 116 -21.63 12.00 2.12
C PRO A 116 -21.69 12.78 0.80
N ALA A 117 -22.08 14.07 0.85
CA ALA A 117 -22.13 14.93 -0.33
C ALA A 117 -20.71 15.23 -0.88
N GLU A 118 -19.76 15.58 -0.01
CA GLU A 118 -18.36 15.78 -0.40
C GLU A 118 -17.75 14.51 -1.01
N LYS A 119 -18.00 13.35 -0.40
CA LYS A 119 -17.58 12.06 -0.95
C LYS A 119 -18.19 11.79 -2.32
N ALA A 120 -19.48 12.08 -2.50
CA ALA A 120 -20.16 11.88 -3.78
C ALA A 120 -19.58 12.77 -4.88
N VAL A 121 -19.30 14.06 -4.59
CA VAL A 121 -18.67 14.97 -5.56
C VAL A 121 -17.26 14.51 -5.92
N ALA A 122 -16.44 14.16 -4.92
CA ALA A 122 -15.09 13.65 -5.13
C ALA A 122 -15.08 12.34 -5.94
N ALA A 123 -15.99 11.42 -5.61
CA ALA A 123 -16.18 10.17 -6.35
C ALA A 123 -16.56 10.42 -7.80
N ILE A 124 -17.48 11.35 -8.09
CA ILE A 124 -17.84 11.70 -9.47
C ILE A 124 -16.60 12.19 -10.24
N GLY A 125 -15.79 13.07 -9.63
CA GLY A 125 -14.54 13.55 -10.23
C GLY A 125 -13.59 12.41 -10.57
N ARG A 126 -13.29 11.54 -9.60
CA ARG A 126 -12.40 10.40 -9.80
C ARG A 126 -12.94 9.39 -10.80
N LEU A 127 -14.23 9.07 -10.76
CA LEU A 127 -14.84 8.14 -11.72
C LEU A 127 -14.76 8.68 -13.15
N ALA A 128 -15.05 9.97 -13.34
CA ALA A 128 -14.91 10.64 -14.63
C ALA A 128 -13.45 10.71 -15.11
N ASP A 129 -12.48 10.68 -14.20
CA ASP A 129 -11.05 10.74 -14.51
C ASP A 129 -10.42 9.40 -14.91
N ILE A 130 -11.09 8.27 -14.62
CA ILE A 130 -10.58 6.91 -14.88
C ILE A 130 -10.18 6.68 -16.35
N PRO A 131 -10.99 7.05 -17.37
CA PRO A 131 -10.63 6.82 -18.76
C PRO A 131 -9.28 7.47 -19.13
N ALA A 132 -9.11 8.75 -18.80
CA ALA A 132 -7.87 9.47 -19.07
C ALA A 132 -6.68 8.89 -18.28
N PHE A 133 -6.90 8.47 -17.04
CA PHE A 133 -5.86 7.82 -16.23
C PHE A 133 -5.39 6.48 -16.81
N LEU A 134 -6.30 5.67 -17.36
CA LEU A 134 -5.96 4.41 -18.03
C LEU A 134 -5.25 4.64 -19.37
N ASP A 135 -5.58 5.72 -20.09
CA ASP A 135 -4.84 6.12 -21.28
C ASP A 135 -3.41 6.57 -20.95
N ASP A 136 -3.20 7.33 -19.88
CA ASP A 136 -1.87 7.70 -19.41
C ASP A 136 -1.04 6.46 -19.06
N LEU A 137 -1.65 5.50 -18.36
CA LEU A 137 -1.02 4.21 -18.06
C LEU A 137 -0.58 3.52 -19.35
N ARG A 138 -1.50 3.36 -20.31
CA ARG A 138 -1.22 2.69 -21.59
C ARG A 138 -0.11 3.38 -22.38
N ALA A 139 -0.06 4.71 -22.35
CA ALA A 139 0.97 5.49 -23.03
C ALA A 139 2.33 5.49 -22.32
N THR A 140 2.35 5.29 -21.00
CA THR A 140 3.58 5.31 -20.18
C THR A 140 4.23 3.93 -20.07
N LEU A 141 3.45 2.85 -20.19
CA LEU A 141 3.97 1.49 -20.03
C LEU A 141 4.81 1.10 -21.26
N GLU A 142 6.09 0.79 -21.03
CA GLU A 142 7.07 0.45 -22.07
C GLU A 142 7.42 -1.04 -22.00
N GLU A 143 7.89 -1.52 -20.83
CA GLU A 143 8.36 -2.88 -20.61
C GLU A 143 7.53 -3.55 -19.49
N PRO A 144 6.31 -4.03 -19.80
CA PRO A 144 5.46 -4.66 -18.81
C PRO A 144 6.13 -5.91 -18.23
N VAL A 145 6.06 -6.06 -16.91
CA VAL A 145 6.55 -7.26 -16.21
C VAL A 145 5.38 -8.18 -15.89
N ARG A 146 5.46 -9.46 -16.31
CA ARG A 146 4.35 -10.41 -16.32
C ARG A 146 3.67 -10.59 -14.97
N VAL A 147 4.42 -10.77 -13.88
CA VAL A 147 3.86 -10.96 -12.53
C VAL A 147 3.03 -9.76 -12.05
N PHE A 148 3.38 -8.55 -12.49
CA PHE A 148 2.62 -7.34 -12.19
C PHE A 148 1.36 -7.24 -13.05
N VAL A 149 1.44 -7.66 -14.31
CA VAL A 149 0.27 -7.78 -15.20
C VAL A 149 -0.73 -8.81 -14.67
N GLU A 150 -0.28 -9.98 -14.23
CA GLU A 150 -1.14 -11.02 -13.60
C GLU A 150 -1.89 -10.49 -12.37
N THR A 151 -1.24 -9.61 -11.62
CA THR A 151 -1.87 -8.93 -10.48
C THR A 151 -2.87 -7.88 -10.94
N ALA A 152 -2.50 -7.07 -11.95
CA ALA A 152 -3.37 -6.07 -12.55
C ALA A 152 -4.67 -6.67 -13.14
N VAL A 153 -4.60 -7.84 -13.80
CA VAL A 153 -5.77 -8.57 -14.32
C VAL A 153 -6.76 -8.91 -13.19
N ARG A 154 -6.26 -9.42 -12.07
CA ARG A 154 -7.11 -9.72 -10.91
C ARG A 154 -7.70 -8.45 -10.27
N MET A 155 -6.97 -7.33 -10.36
CA MET A 155 -7.41 -6.05 -9.81
C MET A 155 -8.51 -5.40 -10.66
N THR A 156 -8.48 -5.48 -12.00
CA THR A 156 -9.53 -4.87 -12.82
C THR A 156 -10.88 -5.54 -12.62
N GLU A 157 -10.91 -6.87 -12.42
CA GLU A 157 -12.12 -7.62 -12.06
C GLU A 157 -12.75 -7.07 -10.76
N GLY A 158 -11.99 -7.04 -9.66
CA GLY A 158 -12.47 -6.48 -8.39
C GLY A 158 -12.75 -4.98 -8.46
N GLY A 159 -12.01 -4.25 -9.28
CA GLY A 159 -12.18 -2.81 -9.46
C GLY A 159 -13.51 -2.42 -10.11
N ARG A 160 -13.96 -3.21 -11.09
CA ARG A 160 -15.29 -3.04 -11.71
C ARG A 160 -16.43 -3.22 -10.71
N LEU A 161 -16.30 -4.15 -9.76
CA LEU A 161 -17.25 -4.33 -8.67
C LEU A 161 -17.22 -3.14 -7.72
N LEU A 162 -16.02 -2.72 -7.29
CA LEU A 162 -15.83 -1.56 -6.41
C LEU A 162 -16.48 -0.30 -6.97
N VAL A 163 -16.31 0.00 -8.26
CA VAL A 163 -16.91 1.16 -8.92
C VAL A 163 -18.44 1.15 -8.79
N LYS A 164 -19.06 0.00 -9.02
CA LYS A 164 -20.52 -0.17 -8.91
C LYS A 164 -21.02 -0.04 -7.47
N GLU A 165 -20.34 -0.69 -6.53
CA GLU A 165 -20.71 -0.64 -5.10
C GLU A 165 -20.54 0.76 -4.53
N LEU A 166 -19.46 1.45 -4.90
CA LEU A 166 -19.20 2.83 -4.49
C LEU A 166 -20.30 3.78 -4.95
N ALA A 167 -20.71 3.70 -6.22
CA ALA A 167 -21.79 4.53 -6.75
C ALA A 167 -23.12 4.26 -6.05
N THR A 168 -23.42 2.99 -5.77
CA THR A 168 -24.62 2.58 -5.05
C THR A 168 -24.63 3.10 -3.61
N ALA A 169 -23.53 2.87 -2.88
CA ALA A 169 -23.39 3.28 -1.49
C ALA A 169 -23.48 4.81 -1.34
N LEU A 170 -22.71 5.56 -2.12
CA LEU A 170 -22.72 7.03 -2.06
C LEU A 170 -24.02 7.62 -2.63
N GLY A 171 -24.62 7.01 -3.66
CA GLY A 171 -25.90 7.43 -4.21
C GLY A 171 -27.04 7.30 -3.20
N SER A 172 -27.05 6.23 -2.39
CA SER A 172 -28.04 6.05 -1.32
C SER A 172 -27.90 7.10 -0.21
N GLN A 173 -26.67 7.52 0.10
CA GLN A 173 -26.38 8.51 1.14
C GLN A 173 -26.51 9.96 0.63
N SER A 174 -26.45 10.17 -0.69
CA SER A 174 -26.57 11.47 -1.32
C SER A 174 -27.45 11.39 -2.59
N PRO A 175 -28.79 11.27 -2.44
CA PRO A 175 -29.72 11.10 -3.57
C PRO A 175 -29.59 12.16 -4.67
N MET A 176 -29.27 13.41 -4.30
CA MET A 176 -29.04 14.51 -5.25
C MET A 176 -27.92 14.21 -6.27
N HIS A 177 -26.93 13.39 -5.88
CA HIS A 177 -25.79 13.03 -6.73
C HIS A 177 -25.92 11.64 -7.36
N ALA A 178 -26.98 10.87 -7.03
CA ALA A 178 -27.12 9.48 -7.43
C ALA A 178 -27.05 9.27 -8.95
N ALA A 179 -27.78 10.06 -9.74
CA ALA A 179 -27.77 9.93 -11.21
C ALA A 179 -26.38 10.21 -11.82
N ARG A 180 -25.68 11.22 -11.30
CA ARG A 180 -24.32 11.56 -11.75
C ARG A 180 -23.30 10.49 -11.36
N LEU A 181 -23.43 9.93 -10.15
CA LEU A 181 -22.60 8.80 -9.69
C LEU A 181 -22.80 7.57 -10.57
N THR A 182 -24.05 7.20 -10.84
CA THR A 182 -24.36 6.06 -11.72
C THR A 182 -23.77 6.24 -13.10
N SER A 183 -23.98 7.40 -13.73
CA SER A 183 -23.43 7.68 -15.07
C SER A 183 -21.89 7.65 -15.08
N ALA A 184 -21.23 8.30 -14.12
CA ALA A 184 -19.76 8.28 -14.04
C ALA A 184 -19.21 6.87 -13.76
N ALA A 185 -19.91 6.08 -12.95
CA ALA A 185 -19.53 4.70 -12.64
C ALA A 185 -19.71 3.77 -13.85
N GLU A 186 -20.75 3.95 -14.66
CA GLU A 186 -20.93 3.19 -15.90
C GLU A 186 -19.79 3.45 -16.89
N GLU A 187 -19.39 4.71 -17.08
CA GLU A 187 -18.28 5.06 -17.97
C GLU A 187 -16.93 4.53 -17.43
N ALA A 188 -16.67 4.68 -16.12
CA ALA A 188 -15.50 4.10 -15.48
C ALA A 188 -15.44 2.57 -15.60
N HIS A 189 -16.59 1.90 -15.42
CA HIS A 189 -16.71 0.46 -15.56
C HIS A 189 -16.41 0.00 -16.99
N LYS A 190 -16.98 0.68 -18.00
CA LYS A 190 -16.68 0.41 -19.41
C LYS A 190 -15.20 0.60 -19.72
N ALA A 191 -14.59 1.69 -19.24
CA ALA A 191 -13.17 1.95 -19.44
C ALA A 191 -12.28 0.84 -18.83
N LEU A 192 -12.56 0.42 -17.59
CA LEU A 192 -11.87 -0.71 -16.95
C LEU A 192 -12.09 -2.03 -17.70
N HIS A 193 -13.29 -2.29 -18.23
CA HIS A 193 -13.56 -3.48 -19.02
C HIS A 193 -12.79 -3.47 -20.35
N SER A 194 -12.84 -2.38 -21.11
CA SER A 194 -12.09 -2.22 -22.35
C SER A 194 -10.58 -2.30 -22.14
N PHE A 195 -10.11 -1.93 -20.94
CA PHE A 195 -8.70 -2.00 -20.59
C PHE A 195 -8.17 -3.44 -20.44
N ASP A 196 -9.03 -4.44 -20.19
CA ASP A 196 -8.63 -5.84 -20.05
C ASP A 196 -7.87 -6.35 -21.29
N ALA A 197 -8.24 -5.90 -22.50
CA ALA A 197 -7.52 -6.25 -23.73
C ALA A 197 -6.05 -5.78 -23.74
N ASN A 198 -5.73 -4.66 -23.09
CA ASN A 198 -4.34 -4.24 -22.93
C ASN A 198 -3.59 -5.15 -21.96
N LEU A 199 -4.24 -5.54 -20.86
CA LEU A 199 -3.66 -6.44 -19.86
C LEU A 199 -3.42 -7.85 -20.44
N GLU A 200 -4.36 -8.39 -21.22
CA GLU A 200 -4.20 -9.66 -21.93
C GLU A 200 -3.00 -9.62 -22.86
N ARG A 201 -2.88 -8.57 -23.69
CA ARG A 201 -1.74 -8.37 -24.57
C ARG A 201 -0.42 -8.28 -23.78
N TRP A 202 -0.39 -7.51 -22.69
CA TRP A 202 0.80 -7.35 -21.85
C TRP A 202 1.16 -8.62 -21.08
N LEU A 203 0.20 -9.50 -20.81
CA LEU A 203 0.43 -10.78 -20.16
C LEU A 203 1.20 -11.72 -21.10
N GLU A 204 0.89 -11.69 -22.39
CA GLU A 204 1.56 -12.49 -23.42
C GLU A 204 2.98 -12.00 -23.72
N MET A 205 3.19 -10.68 -23.78
CA MET A 205 4.49 -10.09 -24.14
C MET A 205 5.37 -9.71 -22.94
N GLY A 206 4.83 -9.81 -21.72
CA GLY A 206 5.48 -9.28 -20.52
C GLY A 206 6.78 -10.02 -20.17
N SER A 207 7.76 -9.25 -19.70
CA SER A 207 9.04 -9.79 -19.23
C SER A 207 8.88 -10.53 -17.89
N GLU A 208 9.68 -11.57 -17.68
CA GLU A 208 9.80 -12.25 -16.38
C GLU A 208 10.68 -11.49 -15.39
N GLN A 209 11.40 -10.47 -15.84
CA GLN A 209 12.41 -9.77 -15.04
C GLN A 209 11.77 -8.75 -14.09
N PHE A 210 11.25 -9.22 -12.96
CA PHE A 210 10.69 -8.36 -11.91
C PHE A 210 11.73 -7.84 -10.91
N ALA A 211 12.91 -8.47 -10.85
CA ALA A 211 13.93 -8.13 -9.89
C ALA A 211 14.59 -6.78 -10.22
N ILE A 212 14.61 -5.86 -9.25
CA ILE A 212 15.18 -4.51 -9.40
C ILE A 212 16.71 -4.47 -9.32
N GLY A 213 17.36 -5.61 -9.12
CA GLY A 213 18.80 -5.73 -8.93
C GLY A 213 19.28 -5.39 -7.51
N GLU A 214 20.49 -5.85 -7.18
CA GLU A 214 21.07 -5.71 -5.84
C GLU A 214 21.29 -4.25 -5.45
N ASP A 215 21.81 -3.41 -6.35
CA ASP A 215 22.07 -1.99 -6.07
C ASP A 215 20.80 -1.23 -5.69
N ALA A 216 19.72 -1.42 -6.44
CA ALA A 216 18.45 -0.78 -6.15
C ALA A 216 17.85 -1.32 -4.85
N PHE A 217 17.97 -2.63 -4.61
CA PHE A 217 17.48 -3.26 -3.39
C PHE A 217 18.23 -2.76 -2.15
N ASN A 218 19.57 -2.75 -2.17
CA ASN A 218 20.41 -2.21 -1.10
C ASN A 218 20.15 -0.71 -0.86
N PHE A 219 19.92 0.07 -1.92
CA PHE A 219 19.52 1.47 -1.79
C PHE A 219 18.21 1.60 -1.01
N LEU A 220 17.20 0.77 -1.30
CA LEU A 220 15.93 0.80 -0.56
C LEU A 220 16.10 0.30 0.88
N LEU A 221 16.88 -0.75 1.13
CA LEU A 221 17.20 -1.18 2.50
C LEU A 221 17.78 -0.03 3.31
N HIS A 222 18.73 0.71 2.74
CA HIS A 222 19.38 1.81 3.42
C HIS A 222 18.46 3.02 3.62
N TYR A 223 17.89 3.57 2.55
CA TYR A 223 17.17 4.85 2.63
C TYR A 223 15.68 4.68 3.00
N GLN A 224 15.02 3.61 2.57
CA GLN A 224 13.60 3.39 2.88
C GLN A 224 13.42 2.67 4.22
N HIS A 225 14.26 1.67 4.52
CA HIS A 225 14.13 0.86 5.73
C HIS A 225 15.10 1.26 6.85
N ALA A 226 15.99 2.23 6.62
CA ALA A 226 17.01 2.68 7.58
C ALA A 226 17.91 1.54 8.09
N LEU A 227 18.13 0.52 7.25
CA LEU A 227 18.99 -0.62 7.57
C LEU A 227 20.43 -0.35 7.12
N ARG A 228 21.38 -0.78 7.93
CA ARG A 228 22.80 -0.74 7.57
C ARG A 228 23.24 -2.00 6.84
N ASP A 229 22.57 -3.11 7.13
CA ASP A 229 22.83 -4.40 6.54
C ASP A 229 22.42 -4.45 5.06
N THR A 230 23.23 -5.17 4.29
CA THR A 230 23.01 -5.43 2.87
C THR A 230 22.08 -6.62 2.64
N ALA A 231 21.56 -6.77 1.42
CA ALA A 231 20.72 -7.90 1.04
C ALA A 231 21.36 -9.27 1.32
N PRO A 232 22.64 -9.51 0.98
CA PRO A 232 23.30 -10.79 1.29
C PRO A 232 23.47 -11.05 2.79
N GLU A 233 23.65 -10.01 3.60
CA GLU A 233 23.76 -10.15 5.07
C GLU A 233 22.41 -10.50 5.69
N LEU A 234 21.35 -9.77 5.31
CA LEU A 234 19.98 -10.05 5.75
C LEU A 234 19.49 -11.42 5.29
N TRP A 235 19.86 -11.85 4.08
CA TRP A 235 19.54 -13.19 3.59
C TRP A 235 20.17 -14.28 4.46
N ARG A 236 21.47 -14.16 4.75
CA ARG A 236 22.18 -15.10 5.63
C ARG A 236 21.62 -15.10 7.05
N TYR A 237 21.29 -13.92 7.58
CA TYR A 237 20.62 -13.79 8.87
C TYR A 237 19.26 -14.51 8.87
N GLY A 238 18.43 -14.28 7.85
CA GLY A 238 17.12 -14.91 7.71
C GLY A 238 17.17 -16.43 7.62
N LEU A 239 18.15 -16.98 6.90
CA LEU A 239 18.34 -18.44 6.82
C LEU A 239 18.70 -19.06 8.18
N ARG A 240 19.64 -18.45 8.91
CA ARG A 240 19.99 -18.92 10.27
C ARG A 240 18.80 -18.83 11.22
N LEU A 241 18.11 -17.69 11.22
CA LEU A 241 16.93 -17.49 12.07
C LEU A 241 15.83 -18.51 11.74
N LYS A 242 15.63 -18.83 10.45
CA LYS A 242 14.67 -19.87 10.05
C LYS A 242 15.03 -21.22 10.67
N GLU A 243 16.29 -21.64 10.56
CA GLU A 243 16.76 -22.91 11.11
C GLU A 243 16.60 -22.95 12.64
N GLU A 244 16.96 -21.88 13.33
CA GLU A 244 16.81 -21.75 14.79
C GLU A 244 15.34 -21.89 15.22
N ILE A 245 14.44 -21.16 14.56
CA ILE A 245 13.01 -21.19 14.87
C ILE A 245 12.38 -22.55 14.53
N GLU A 246 12.78 -23.18 13.43
CA GLU A 246 12.31 -24.54 13.09
C GLU A 246 12.71 -25.55 14.16
N GLN A 247 13.93 -25.46 14.71
CA GLN A 247 14.35 -26.32 15.81
C GLN A 247 13.58 -26.04 17.10
N ASP A 248 13.31 -24.78 17.43
CA ASP A 248 12.46 -24.41 18.56
C ASP A 248 11.03 -24.98 18.42
N LEU A 249 10.45 -24.86 17.22
CA LEU A 249 9.12 -25.40 16.91
C LEU A 249 9.08 -26.91 17.06
N VAL A 250 10.10 -27.63 16.57
CA VAL A 250 10.22 -29.08 16.78
C VAL A 250 10.28 -29.42 18.27
N ARG A 251 11.15 -28.76 19.05
CA ARG A 251 11.27 -29.00 20.50
C ARG A 251 9.96 -28.76 21.24
N LEU A 252 9.26 -27.67 20.92
CA LEU A 252 7.97 -27.33 21.53
C LEU A 252 6.89 -28.35 21.15
N ALA A 253 6.82 -28.73 19.88
CA ALA A 253 5.84 -29.71 19.41
C ALA A 253 6.05 -31.08 20.07
N THR A 254 7.30 -31.54 20.18
CA THR A 254 7.64 -32.77 20.91
C THR A 254 7.20 -32.71 22.38
N ARG A 255 7.40 -31.56 23.05
CA ARG A 255 7.00 -31.38 24.46
C ARG A 255 5.49 -31.32 24.68
N LEU A 256 4.73 -30.79 23.74
CA LEU A 256 3.29 -30.55 23.88
C LEU A 256 2.43 -31.75 23.49
N ASP A 257 2.71 -32.37 22.33
CA ASP A 257 1.82 -33.39 21.73
C ASP A 257 2.61 -34.49 21.00
N GLY A 258 3.95 -34.42 20.92
CA GLY A 258 4.79 -35.41 20.25
C GLY A 258 4.74 -35.41 18.71
N ARG A 259 3.77 -34.73 18.10
CA ARG A 259 3.58 -34.65 16.65
C ARG A 259 4.59 -33.71 15.97
N PRO A 260 4.84 -33.85 14.66
CA PRO A 260 5.55 -32.84 13.89
C PRO A 260 4.89 -31.46 14.03
N TRP A 261 5.70 -30.42 14.18
CA TRP A 261 5.19 -29.06 14.43
C TRP A 261 4.16 -28.56 13.40
N PRO A 262 4.23 -28.87 12.08
CA PRO A 262 3.22 -28.38 11.14
C PRO A 262 1.83 -28.98 11.43
N GLU A 263 1.77 -30.26 11.78
CA GLU A 263 0.52 -30.95 12.12
C GLU A 263 -0.07 -30.43 13.42
N LEU A 264 0.78 -30.14 14.41
CA LEU A 264 0.33 -29.52 15.66
C LEU A 264 -0.23 -28.12 15.40
N VAL A 265 0.43 -27.30 14.58
CA VAL A 265 -0.08 -25.97 14.20
C VAL A 265 -1.42 -26.08 13.47
N ASP A 266 -1.58 -27.04 12.56
CA ASP A 266 -2.86 -27.23 11.86
C ASP A 266 -3.98 -27.70 12.80
N LYS A 267 -3.67 -28.56 13.79
CA LYS A 267 -4.61 -28.93 14.88
C LYS A 267 -4.99 -27.70 15.72
N LEU A 268 -4.01 -26.93 16.17
CA LEU A 268 -4.24 -25.73 16.99
C LEU A 268 -4.98 -24.63 16.21
N ARG A 269 -4.84 -24.58 14.88
CA ARG A 269 -5.65 -23.66 14.05
C ARG A 269 -7.14 -23.96 14.13
N GLY A 270 -7.56 -25.18 14.51
CA GLY A 270 -8.96 -25.49 14.75
C GLY A 270 -9.51 -24.95 16.07
N ASP A 271 -8.63 -24.53 16.99
CA ASP A 271 -9.00 -23.97 18.29
C ASP A 271 -9.03 -22.44 18.21
N HIS A 272 -10.14 -21.90 17.72
CA HIS A 272 -10.38 -20.47 17.65
C HIS A 272 -11.84 -20.12 17.99
N PRO A 273 -12.11 -18.89 18.46
CA PRO A 273 -13.48 -18.40 18.67
C PRO A 273 -14.31 -18.51 17.38
N SER A 274 -15.63 -18.64 17.53
CA SER A 274 -16.52 -18.57 16.36
C SER A 274 -16.48 -17.16 15.74
N PRO A 275 -16.87 -17.00 14.45
CA PRO A 275 -16.93 -15.68 13.82
C PRO A 275 -17.78 -14.65 14.59
N ALA A 276 -18.82 -15.10 15.30
CA ALA A 276 -19.68 -14.24 16.11
C ALA A 276 -19.00 -13.74 17.40
N GLU A 277 -18.06 -14.51 17.94
CA GLU A 277 -17.35 -14.19 19.19
C GLU A 277 -15.99 -13.52 18.95
N LEU A 278 -15.52 -13.52 17.70
CA LEU A 278 -14.16 -13.09 17.34
C LEU A 278 -13.84 -11.67 17.84
N VAL A 279 -14.78 -10.73 17.67
CA VAL A 279 -14.58 -9.33 18.08
C VAL A 279 -14.46 -9.21 19.59
N ASP A 280 -15.32 -9.90 20.34
CA ASP A 280 -15.32 -9.86 21.80
C ASP A 280 -14.10 -10.58 22.38
N ALA A 281 -13.72 -11.73 21.82
CA ALA A 281 -12.52 -12.46 22.20
C ALA A 281 -11.27 -11.61 21.96
N TYR A 282 -11.18 -10.94 20.79
CA TYR A 282 -10.09 -10.02 20.49
C TYR A 282 -10.05 -8.84 21.47
N ALA A 283 -11.19 -8.21 21.76
CA ALA A 283 -11.27 -7.09 22.71
C ALA A 283 -10.78 -7.50 24.11
N LYS A 284 -11.15 -8.70 24.57
CA LYS A 284 -10.69 -9.27 25.85
C LYS A 284 -9.18 -9.50 25.87
N GLU A 285 -8.62 -10.14 24.85
CA GLU A 285 -7.17 -10.38 24.80
C GLU A 285 -6.36 -9.08 24.67
N MET A 286 -6.87 -8.08 23.95
CA MET A 286 -6.24 -6.75 23.90
C MET A 286 -6.26 -6.03 25.24
N ALA A 287 -7.38 -6.12 25.99
CA ALA A 287 -7.45 -5.58 27.34
C ALA A 287 -6.46 -6.29 28.28
N ARG A 288 -6.42 -7.63 28.24
CA ARG A 288 -5.47 -8.44 29.02
C ARG A 288 -4.02 -8.09 28.71
N ALA A 289 -3.65 -7.95 27.44
CA ALA A 289 -2.30 -7.55 27.03
C ALA A 289 -1.94 -6.15 27.52
N ARG A 290 -2.89 -5.20 27.41
CA ARG A 290 -2.72 -3.83 27.93
C ARG A 290 -2.48 -3.84 29.44
N ASP A 291 -3.29 -4.58 30.19
CA ASP A 291 -3.18 -4.64 31.65
C ASP A 291 -1.89 -5.32 32.09
N PHE A 292 -1.44 -6.36 31.37
CA PHE A 292 -0.13 -6.98 31.60
C PHE A 292 1.02 -5.97 31.41
N VAL A 293 1.02 -5.20 30.32
CA VAL A 293 2.02 -4.16 30.04
C VAL A 293 2.01 -3.08 31.13
N ALA A 294 0.82 -2.66 31.57
CA ALA A 294 0.65 -1.67 32.63
C ALA A 294 1.17 -2.19 33.98
N ALA A 295 0.75 -3.39 34.39
CA ALA A 295 1.14 -4.02 35.65
C ALA A 295 2.65 -4.26 35.72
N ARG A 296 3.26 -4.69 34.61
CA ARG A 296 4.70 -4.94 34.52
C ARG A 296 5.52 -3.68 34.18
N LYS A 297 4.86 -2.53 33.97
CA LYS A 297 5.47 -1.24 33.61
C LYS A 297 6.44 -1.35 32.42
N LEU A 298 6.12 -2.18 31.42
CA LEU A 298 7.01 -2.45 30.29
C LEU A 298 7.12 -1.26 29.32
N CYS A 299 6.05 -0.48 29.18
CA CYS A 299 6.02 0.71 28.32
C CYS A 299 4.92 1.69 28.81
N PRO A 300 5.12 3.00 28.69
CA PRO A 300 4.06 3.98 28.97
C PRO A 300 2.85 3.80 28.04
N ILE A 301 1.71 3.46 28.62
CA ILE A 301 0.44 3.36 27.87
C ILE A 301 -0.19 4.74 27.83
N ARG A 302 0.05 5.48 26.75
CA ARG A 302 -0.62 6.77 26.53
C ARG A 302 -2.08 6.52 26.13
N GLY A 303 -3.01 7.21 26.79
CA GLY A 303 -4.39 7.27 26.33
C GLY A 303 -4.45 7.95 24.96
N PHE A 304 -5.15 7.36 24.00
CA PHE A 304 -5.47 8.07 22.78
C PHE A 304 -6.40 9.23 23.15
N PRO A 305 -6.12 10.49 22.74
CA PRO A 305 -7.13 11.52 22.83
C PRO A 305 -8.34 11.04 22.02
N ARG A 306 -9.49 10.89 22.69
CA ARG A 306 -10.78 10.79 22.00
C ARG A 306 -10.84 11.98 21.05
N ARG A 307 -10.99 11.75 19.74
CA ARG A 307 -10.99 12.80 18.70
C ARG A 307 -11.84 14.00 19.12
N SER A 308 -11.22 15.02 19.69
CA SER A 308 -11.82 16.35 19.84
C SER A 308 -11.71 17.05 18.50
N ARG A 309 -12.82 17.60 18.01
CA ARG A 309 -13.04 18.18 16.68
C ARG A 309 -12.14 19.36 16.27
N SER A 310 -11.08 19.67 16.99
CA SER A 310 -10.24 20.84 16.73
C SER A 310 -8.80 20.59 17.18
N ALA A 311 -7.95 20.11 16.28
CA ALA A 311 -6.51 20.24 16.42
C ALA A 311 -5.89 20.42 15.04
N SER A 312 -5.03 21.45 14.93
CA SER A 312 -4.35 21.92 13.73
C SER A 312 -3.88 20.80 12.79
N CYS A 313 -4.26 20.91 11.52
CA CYS A 313 -4.15 19.88 10.49
C CYS A 313 -2.70 19.52 10.13
N ALA A 314 -1.74 20.44 10.27
CA ALA A 314 -0.36 20.23 9.80
C ALA A 314 0.45 19.24 10.67
N THR A 315 0.40 19.35 11.99
CA THR A 315 1.22 18.52 12.90
C THR A 315 0.71 17.07 12.97
N THR A 316 -0.60 16.89 12.77
CA THR A 316 -1.25 15.57 12.82
C THR A 316 -0.95 14.75 11.57
N VAL A 317 -0.84 15.40 10.40
CA VAL A 317 -0.49 14.75 9.11
C VAL A 317 0.95 14.22 9.13
N ALA A 318 1.92 15.01 9.61
CA ALA A 318 3.31 14.55 9.76
C ALA A 318 3.44 13.36 10.74
N THR A 319 2.66 13.38 11.83
CA THR A 319 2.65 12.29 12.83
C THR A 319 2.01 11.01 12.28
N ASN A 320 0.96 11.13 11.45
CA ASN A 320 0.31 10.00 10.79
C ASN A 320 1.19 9.39 9.67
N TRP A 321 1.92 10.24 8.94
CA TRP A 321 2.90 9.80 7.94
C TRP A 321 4.05 8.99 8.58
N ARG A 322 4.61 9.47 9.69
CA ARG A 322 5.63 8.75 10.49
C ARG A 322 5.16 7.36 10.94
N ARG A 323 3.94 7.26 11.49
CA ARG A 323 3.39 5.98 11.94
C ARG A 323 3.11 5.02 10.77
N ARG A 324 2.63 5.53 9.64
CA ARG A 324 2.26 4.71 8.48
C ARG A 324 3.45 4.19 7.67
N ARG A 325 4.62 4.84 7.70
CA ARG A 325 5.86 4.32 7.09
C ARG A 325 6.26 2.97 7.70
N TYR A 326 6.08 2.81 9.02
CA TYR A 326 6.28 1.52 9.71
C TYR A 326 5.20 0.48 9.41
N THR A 327 3.98 0.89 9.05
CA THR A 327 2.88 -0.04 8.71
C THR A 327 2.88 -0.45 7.24
N LYS A 328 3.33 0.41 6.31
CA LYS A 328 3.43 0.09 4.87
C LYS A 328 4.42 -1.04 4.58
N ALA A 329 5.45 -1.21 5.42
CA ALA A 329 6.37 -2.35 5.35
C ALA A 329 5.71 -3.71 5.65
N ILE A 330 4.54 -3.72 6.32
CA ILE A 330 3.82 -4.95 6.70
C ILE A 330 2.75 -5.30 5.66
N LEU A 331 2.06 -4.31 5.08
CA LEU A 331 0.93 -4.55 4.19
C LEU A 331 1.30 -4.99 2.77
N VAL A 332 2.43 -4.51 2.22
CA VAL A 332 2.89 -4.93 0.87
C VAL A 332 3.32 -6.40 0.87
N THR A 333 3.80 -6.92 2.00
CA THR A 333 4.25 -8.31 2.14
C THR A 333 3.07 -9.29 2.27
N THR A 334 1.92 -8.85 2.77
CA THR A 334 0.78 -9.75 3.05
C THR A 334 -0.12 -10.08 1.85
N TYR A 335 -0.01 -9.39 0.72
CA TYR A 335 -0.84 -9.67 -0.46
C TYR A 335 -0.25 -10.70 -1.42
N SER A 336 1.02 -11.08 -1.26
CA SER A 336 1.74 -12.03 -2.14
C SER A 336 1.60 -13.51 -1.73
N SER A 337 1.10 -13.83 -0.53
CA SER A 337 1.14 -15.19 0.02
C SER A 337 -0.15 -16.01 -0.09
N ARG A 338 -1.02 -15.76 -1.08
CA ARG A 338 -2.13 -16.68 -1.43
C ARG A 338 -2.07 -17.07 -2.90
N LEU A 339 -1.10 -17.91 -3.24
CA LEU A 339 -1.19 -18.76 -4.42
C LEU A 339 -1.89 -20.07 -4.01
N PRO A 340 -2.97 -20.50 -4.68
CA PRO A 340 -3.51 -21.83 -4.47
C PRO A 340 -2.52 -22.88 -4.99
N ARG A 341 -2.16 -23.84 -4.13
CA ARG A 341 -1.37 -25.02 -4.52
C ARG A 341 -2.06 -25.73 -5.70
N SER A 342 -1.40 -25.75 -6.84
CA SER A 342 -1.78 -26.55 -8.00
C SER A 342 -1.89 -28.02 -7.61
N ARG A 343 -3.07 -28.63 -7.85
CA ARG A 343 -3.29 -30.07 -7.69
C ARG A 343 -2.33 -30.87 -8.61
N PRO A 344 -1.83 -32.04 -8.18
CA PRO A 344 -0.96 -32.86 -9.00
C PRO A 344 -1.73 -33.41 -10.22
N ARG A 345 -1.15 -33.23 -11.41
CA ARG A 345 -1.60 -33.87 -12.64
C ARG A 345 -1.51 -35.39 -12.47
N THR A 346 -2.66 -36.04 -12.56
CA THR A 346 -2.80 -37.49 -12.70
C THR A 346 -2.04 -38.01 -13.92
N CYS A 347 -1.02 -38.83 -13.70
CA CYS A 347 -0.46 -39.71 -14.72
C CYS A 347 -1.55 -40.70 -15.16
N ALA A 348 -2.05 -40.53 -16.38
CA ALA A 348 -2.84 -41.56 -17.03
C ALA A 348 -1.91 -42.74 -17.38
N ARG A 349 -2.11 -43.85 -16.65
CA ARG A 349 -1.63 -45.19 -17.04
C ARG A 349 -2.33 -45.57 -18.34
N ILE A 350 -1.54 -45.84 -19.37
CA ILE A 350 -1.96 -46.62 -20.53
C ILE A 350 -2.20 -48.05 -20.04
N SER A 351 -3.46 -48.47 -19.98
CA SER A 351 -3.85 -49.87 -19.79
C SER A 351 -3.59 -50.64 -21.08
N GLY A 352 -2.64 -51.57 -21.04
CA GLY A 352 -2.61 -52.67 -22.01
C GLY A 352 -3.72 -53.66 -21.72
N ARG A 353 -4.47 -54.05 -22.75
CA ARG A 353 -5.12 -55.37 -22.82
C ARG A 353 -4.04 -56.43 -22.55
N ARG A 354 -4.28 -57.50 -21.79
CA ARG A 354 -5.53 -58.22 -21.55
C ARG A 354 -5.91 -58.32 -20.08
#